data_AF-A0AAJ0G8J2-F1
#
_entry.id   AF-A0AAJ0G8J2-F1
#
_cell.length_a   1.000
_cell.length_b   1.000
_cell.length_c   1.000
_cell.angle_alpha   90.00
_cell.angle_beta   90.00
_cell.angle_gamma   90.00
#
_symmetry.space_group_name_H-M   'P 1'
#
loop_
_entity.id
_entity.type
_entity.pdbx_description
1 polymer ?
#
loop_
_entity_poly.entity_id
_entity_poly.type
_entity_poly.pdbx_seq_one_letter_code
_entity_poly.pdbx_strand_id
1 'polypeptide(L)'
;MAPYPTKTEIELFASSLGTSDPSPFFDRVSPNVQAFDHIAAANDLAARTKNLDSLQFSEAFHSNSRPPTDTSSADWKTHALGTINAVLASPLQLRVKNVVGGGDQPWAVLELEADATCKNGMEYAQRYAWVLRFDEEGIVVQARAYLDSALVQKAVDSNA
;
A
#
# COMPACT_ATOMS: atom_id res chain seq x y z
N MET A 1 -10.68 24.27 13.63
CA MET A 1 -10.85 23.15 12.68
C MET A 1 -9.66 22.24 12.86
N ALA A 2 -9.86 20.93 12.71
CA ALA A 2 -8.75 19.98 12.72
C ALA A 2 -7.79 20.29 11.56
N PRO A 3 -6.47 20.34 11.77
CA PRO A 3 -5.51 20.77 10.75
C PRO A 3 -5.28 19.71 9.65
N TYR A 4 -5.72 18.47 9.85
CA TYR A 4 -5.58 17.39 8.89
C TYR A 4 -6.95 16.81 8.49
N PRO A 5 -7.03 16.11 7.34
CA PRO A 5 -8.26 15.46 6.91
C PRO A 5 -8.83 14.54 7.98
N THR A 6 -10.11 14.70 8.27
CA THR A 6 -10.86 13.83 9.18
C THR A 6 -10.98 12.43 8.61
N LYS A 7 -11.29 11.46 9.49
CA LYS A 7 -11.60 10.08 9.08
C LYS A 7 -12.58 10.02 7.90
N THR A 8 -13.68 10.77 7.98
CA THR A 8 -14.73 10.77 6.95
C THR A 8 -14.25 11.37 5.63
N GLU A 9 -13.43 12.42 5.65
CA GLU A 9 -12.84 12.98 4.44
C GLU A 9 -11.86 11.99 3.80
N ILE A 10 -11.06 11.30 4.61
CA ILE A 10 -10.14 10.27 4.16
C ILE A 10 -10.89 9.09 3.53
N GLU A 11 -11.94 8.59 4.18
CA GLU A 11 -12.82 7.55 3.62
C GLU A 11 -13.42 7.98 2.28
N LEU A 12 -13.85 9.24 2.16
CA LEU A 12 -14.47 9.76 0.95
C LEU A 12 -13.51 9.73 -0.24
N PHE A 13 -12.33 10.33 -0.14
CA PHE A 13 -11.39 10.31 -1.27
C PHE A 13 -10.77 8.93 -1.48
N ALA A 14 -10.54 8.13 -0.43
CA ALA A 14 -9.99 6.78 -0.59
C ALA A 14 -10.98 5.79 -1.22
N SER A 15 -12.30 6.06 -1.14
CA SER A 15 -13.31 5.25 -1.84
C SER A 15 -13.13 5.24 -3.37
N SER A 16 -12.50 6.27 -3.95
CA SER A 16 -12.24 6.34 -5.39
C SER A 16 -11.26 5.26 -5.87
N LEU A 17 -10.43 4.70 -4.98
CA LEU A 17 -9.49 3.60 -5.28
C LEU A 17 -10.21 2.30 -5.69
N GLY A 18 -11.50 2.18 -5.39
CA GLY A 18 -12.34 1.05 -5.80
C GLY A 18 -13.09 1.30 -7.11
N THR A 19 -12.87 2.44 -7.76
CA THR A 19 -13.59 2.84 -8.97
C THR A 19 -12.68 2.82 -10.19
N SER A 20 -13.25 3.07 -11.37
CA SER A 20 -12.46 3.27 -12.60
C SER A 20 -11.63 4.55 -12.60
N ASP A 21 -11.91 5.49 -11.68
CA ASP A 21 -11.21 6.77 -11.58
C ASP A 21 -10.65 6.98 -10.17
N PRO A 22 -9.38 6.60 -9.92
CA PRO A 22 -8.75 6.79 -8.63
C PRO A 22 -8.19 8.21 -8.45
N SER A 23 -8.38 9.14 -9.39
CA SER A 23 -7.82 10.50 -9.30
C SER A 23 -8.18 11.25 -8.01
N PRO A 24 -9.38 11.14 -7.41
CA PRO A 24 -9.69 11.86 -6.16
C PRO A 24 -8.75 11.54 -5.00
N PHE A 25 -8.27 10.29 -4.89
CA PHE A 25 -7.24 9.90 -3.92
C PHE A 25 -5.88 10.47 -4.32
N PHE A 26 -5.50 10.27 -5.58
CA PHE A 26 -4.15 10.58 -6.03
C PHE A 26 -3.86 12.07 -6.23
N ASP A 27 -4.88 12.90 -6.42
CA ASP A 27 -4.77 14.36 -6.45
C ASP A 27 -4.40 14.91 -5.06
N ARG A 28 -4.59 14.10 -4.00
CA ARG A 28 -4.12 14.39 -2.64
C ARG A 28 -2.71 13.88 -2.40
N VAL A 29 -1.99 13.35 -3.39
CA VAL A 29 -0.63 12.85 -3.20
C VAL A 29 0.37 13.86 -3.73
N SER A 30 1.29 14.30 -2.86
CA SER A 30 2.34 15.23 -3.25
C SER A 30 3.16 14.67 -4.41
N PRO A 31 3.52 15.48 -5.42
CA PRO A 31 4.48 15.10 -6.45
C PRO A 31 5.82 14.61 -5.88
N ASN A 32 6.18 15.05 -4.66
CA ASN A 32 7.42 14.71 -3.95
C ASN A 32 7.18 13.77 -2.77
N VAL A 33 6.10 12.97 -2.81
CA VAL A 33 5.75 12.03 -1.74
C VAL A 33 6.88 11.03 -1.46
N GLN A 34 7.19 10.84 -0.19
CA GLN A 34 8.12 9.79 0.22
C GLN A 34 7.35 8.47 0.39
N ALA A 35 7.34 7.64 -0.65
CA ALA A 35 6.64 6.35 -0.65
C ALA A 35 7.60 5.18 -0.33
N PHE A 36 7.15 4.29 0.55
CA PHE A 36 7.87 3.05 0.90
C PHE A 36 6.95 1.84 0.71
N ASP A 37 7.32 0.94 -0.19
CA ASP A 37 6.63 -0.34 -0.34
C ASP A 37 7.34 -1.40 0.51
N HIS A 38 6.74 -1.75 1.65
CA HIS A 38 7.27 -2.80 2.51
C HIS A 38 6.73 -4.16 2.04
N ILE A 39 7.43 -4.71 1.04
CA ILE A 39 7.25 -6.09 0.57
C ILE A 39 8.08 -6.99 1.49
N ALA A 40 7.45 -7.61 2.49
CA ALA A 40 8.12 -8.59 3.34
C ALA A 40 8.33 -9.89 2.56
N ALA A 41 9.30 -9.97 1.66
CA ALA A 41 9.55 -11.16 0.83
C ALA A 41 9.58 -12.44 1.70
N ALA A 42 8.58 -13.31 1.54
CA ALA A 42 8.44 -14.53 2.35
C ALA A 42 9.66 -15.46 2.28
N ASN A 43 10.45 -15.37 1.20
CA ASN A 43 11.66 -16.17 1.01
C ASN A 43 12.78 -15.82 2.01
N ASP A 44 12.81 -14.61 2.59
CA ASP A 44 13.84 -14.25 3.58
C ASP A 44 13.44 -14.70 5.02
N LEU A 45 12.15 -14.96 5.25
CA LEU A 45 11.66 -15.47 6.56
C LEU A 45 11.92 -16.96 6.74
N ALA A 46 11.82 -17.77 5.68
CA ALA A 46 12.11 -19.21 5.76
C ALA A 46 13.60 -19.50 6.05
N ALA A 47 14.51 -18.60 5.64
CA ALA A 47 15.93 -18.70 5.96
C ALA A 47 16.27 -18.27 7.40
N ARG A 48 15.42 -17.44 8.04
CA ARG A 48 15.69 -16.79 9.33
C ARG A 48 14.88 -17.34 10.51
N THR A 49 13.97 -18.29 10.27
CA THR A 49 13.07 -18.91 11.28
C THR A 49 13.75 -19.99 12.13
N LYS A 50 14.82 -19.64 12.85
CA LYS A 50 15.34 -20.48 13.95
C LYS A 50 15.09 -19.93 15.36
N ASN A 51 14.55 -18.72 15.51
CA ASN A 51 14.10 -18.22 16.81
C ASN A 51 13.06 -17.12 16.62
N LEU A 52 11.78 -17.45 16.90
CA LEU A 52 10.68 -16.49 16.84
C LEU A 52 10.65 -15.55 18.05
N ASP A 53 11.36 -15.90 19.13
CA ASP A 53 11.31 -15.17 20.41
C ASP A 53 12.16 -13.89 20.44
N SER A 54 12.95 -13.61 19.39
CA SER A 54 13.86 -12.46 19.34
C SER A 54 13.77 -11.62 18.06
N LEU A 55 12.69 -11.75 17.28
CA LEU A 55 12.49 -10.89 16.11
C LEU A 55 12.17 -9.46 16.57
N GLN A 56 13.21 -8.63 16.66
CA GLN A 56 13.07 -7.19 16.66
C GLN A 56 12.46 -6.81 15.30
N PHE A 57 11.18 -6.40 15.30
CA PHE A 57 10.42 -6.00 14.11
C PHE A 57 11.12 -4.94 13.23
N SER A 58 12.19 -4.30 13.70
CA SER A 58 12.97 -3.29 12.97
C SER A 58 14.05 -3.87 12.03
N GLU A 59 14.62 -5.04 12.33
CA GLU A 59 15.84 -5.54 11.66
C GLU A 59 15.55 -6.31 10.37
N ALA A 60 14.41 -7.01 10.28
CA ALA A 60 13.97 -7.66 9.03
C ALA A 60 13.58 -6.64 7.95
N PHE A 61 13.19 -5.42 8.35
CA PHE A 61 12.72 -4.38 7.44
C PHE A 61 13.85 -3.54 6.85
N HIS A 62 14.94 -3.25 7.58
CA HIS A 62 16.02 -2.39 7.10
C HIS A 62 16.75 -2.91 5.85
N SER A 63 16.84 -4.23 5.68
CA SER A 63 17.58 -4.85 4.56
C SER A 63 16.90 -4.64 3.20
N ASN A 64 15.57 -4.59 3.16
CA ASN A 64 14.79 -4.46 1.92
C ASN A 64 14.16 -3.05 1.77
N SER A 65 14.28 -2.21 2.80
CA SER A 65 13.83 -0.82 2.79
C SER A 65 14.96 0.10 2.32
N ARG A 66 15.43 -0.06 1.08
CA ARG A 66 16.22 1.01 0.47
C ARG A 66 15.20 2.08 0.03
N PRO A 67 15.26 3.32 0.55
CA PRO A 67 14.47 4.40 -0.04
C PRO A 67 14.86 4.47 -1.51
N PRO A 68 13.91 4.43 -2.47
CA PRO A 68 14.20 4.99 -3.76
C PRO A 68 14.44 6.48 -3.48
N THR A 69 15.70 6.89 -3.51
CA THR A 69 16.06 8.31 -3.55
C THR A 69 15.32 8.90 -4.75
N ASP A 70 14.35 9.77 -4.47
CA ASP A 70 13.42 10.42 -5.39
C ASP A 70 12.37 9.50 -6.05
N THR A 71 11.24 9.27 -5.36
CA THR A 71 10.04 8.68 -5.99
C THR A 71 9.02 9.79 -6.22
N SER A 72 8.73 10.14 -7.47
CA SER A 72 7.63 11.06 -7.76
C SER A 72 6.29 10.35 -7.56
N SER A 73 5.17 11.09 -7.39
CA SER A 73 3.83 10.47 -7.30
C SER A 73 3.46 9.63 -8.53
N ALA A 74 4.04 9.92 -9.70
CA ALA A 74 3.89 9.13 -10.91
C ALA A 74 4.60 7.77 -10.83
N ASP A 75 5.76 7.72 -10.17
CA ASP A 75 6.52 6.49 -9.96
C ASP A 75 5.82 5.61 -8.92
N TRP A 76 5.27 6.17 -7.83
CA TRP A 76 4.48 5.40 -6.86
C TRP A 76 3.27 4.73 -7.51
N LYS A 77 2.47 5.46 -8.30
CA LYS A 77 1.31 4.90 -9.03
C LYS A 77 1.69 3.73 -9.92
N THR A 78 2.81 3.87 -10.64
CA THR A 78 3.28 2.88 -11.60
C THR A 78 3.86 1.65 -10.90
N HIS A 79 4.63 1.84 -9.82
CA HIS A 79 5.33 0.75 -9.13
C HIS A 79 4.44 -0.05 -8.17
N ALA A 80 3.60 0.62 -7.37
CA ALA A 80 2.80 -0.07 -6.35
C ALA A 80 1.71 -0.99 -6.94
N LEU A 81 1.27 -0.74 -8.18
CA LEU A 81 0.18 -1.47 -8.83
C LEU A 81 0.59 -2.16 -10.14
N GLY A 82 1.71 -1.77 -10.77
CA GLY A 82 2.07 -2.20 -12.13
C GLY A 82 2.39 -3.69 -12.25
N THR A 83 3.17 -4.25 -11.32
CA THR A 83 3.58 -5.67 -11.39
C THR A 83 2.40 -6.63 -11.24
N ILE A 84 1.45 -6.33 -10.34
CA ILE A 84 0.30 -7.19 -10.14
C ILE A 84 -0.77 -7.02 -11.21
N ASN A 85 -0.99 -5.79 -11.72
CA ASN A 85 -1.96 -5.57 -12.81
C ASN A 85 -1.60 -6.35 -14.10
N ALA A 86 -0.33 -6.70 -14.30
CA ALA A 86 0.08 -7.54 -15.43
C ALA A 86 -0.46 -8.97 -15.35
N VAL A 87 -0.68 -9.51 -14.14
CA VAL A 87 -1.14 -10.88 -13.91
C VAL A 87 -2.62 -11.00 -13.59
N LEU A 88 -3.29 -9.88 -13.28
CA LEU A 88 -4.72 -9.85 -12.99
C LEU A 88 -5.56 -9.88 -14.27
N ALA A 89 -6.75 -10.50 -14.19
CA ALA A 89 -7.71 -10.59 -15.28
C ALA A 89 -8.46 -9.26 -15.51
N SER A 90 -8.56 -8.43 -14.47
CA SER A 90 -9.14 -7.09 -14.51
C SER A 90 -8.28 -6.13 -13.67
N PRO A 91 -8.38 -4.80 -13.90
CA PRO A 91 -7.70 -3.82 -13.06
C PRO A 91 -8.03 -4.04 -11.58
N LEU A 92 -7.02 -3.92 -10.71
CA LEU A 92 -7.19 -4.05 -9.27
C LEU A 92 -8.13 -2.94 -8.75
N GLN A 93 -9.14 -3.33 -7.96
CA GLN A 93 -10.02 -2.40 -7.25
C GLN A 93 -9.80 -2.54 -5.75
N LEU A 94 -9.46 -1.44 -5.08
CA LEU A 94 -9.22 -1.41 -3.64
C LEU A 94 -10.47 -0.91 -2.92
N ARG A 95 -10.94 -1.68 -1.93
CA ARG A 95 -12.05 -1.30 -1.05
C ARG A 95 -11.51 -0.86 0.30
N VAL A 96 -11.91 0.33 0.74
CA VAL A 96 -11.60 0.82 2.10
C VAL A 96 -12.38 0.02 3.12
N LYS A 97 -11.69 -0.51 4.12
CA LYS A 97 -12.27 -1.25 5.23
C LYS A 97 -12.34 -0.47 6.50
N ASN A 98 -11.30 0.30 6.76
CA ASN A 98 -11.23 1.14 7.91
C ASN A 98 -10.25 2.27 7.66
N VAL A 99 -10.49 3.35 8.38
CA VAL A 99 -9.57 4.47 8.48
C VAL A 99 -9.35 4.76 9.96
N VAL A 100 -8.08 4.86 10.34
CA VAL A 100 -7.65 5.12 11.72
C VAL A 100 -6.73 6.34 11.72
N GLY A 101 -7.00 7.32 12.58
CA GLY A 101 -6.23 8.57 12.63
C GLY A 101 -6.84 9.68 11.76
N GLY A 102 -6.02 10.67 11.40
CA GLY A 102 -6.47 11.92 10.80
C GLY A 102 -7.09 12.89 11.80
N GLY A 103 -7.67 13.98 11.30
CA GLY A 103 -8.21 15.07 12.09
C GLY A 103 -7.09 15.85 12.80
N ASP A 104 -6.87 15.57 14.09
CA ASP A 104 -5.85 16.25 14.89
C ASP A 104 -4.46 15.61 14.75
N GLN A 105 -4.38 14.45 14.08
CA GLN A 105 -3.14 13.72 13.85
C GLN A 105 -2.71 13.81 12.39
N PRO A 106 -1.42 14.08 12.10
CA PRO A 106 -0.91 14.13 10.73
C PRO A 106 -0.87 12.75 10.07
N TRP A 107 -0.98 11.67 10.85
CA TRP A 107 -0.93 10.31 10.34
C TRP A 107 -2.32 9.68 10.32
N ALA A 108 -2.59 8.92 9.27
CA ALA A 108 -3.72 8.00 9.19
C ALA A 108 -3.30 6.66 8.59
N VAL A 109 -4.05 5.61 8.92
CA VAL A 109 -3.92 4.28 8.33
C VAL A 109 -5.19 3.95 7.58
N LEU A 110 -5.02 3.55 6.32
CA LEU A 110 -6.07 2.94 5.50
C LEU A 110 -5.90 1.43 5.56
N GLU A 111 -6.89 0.73 6.08
CA GLU A 111 -7.03 -0.71 5.85
C GLU A 111 -7.80 -0.91 4.56
N LEU A 112 -7.21 -1.62 3.62
CA LEU A 112 -7.79 -1.85 2.29
C LEU A 112 -7.87 -3.35 2.01
N GLU A 113 -8.84 -3.73 1.19
CA GLU A 113 -8.92 -5.06 0.62
C GLU A 113 -9.10 -5.04 -0.89
N ALA A 114 -8.51 -6.00 -1.57
CA ALA A 114 -8.77 -6.27 -2.97
C ALA A 114 -9.05 -7.75 -3.14
N ASP A 115 -10.22 -8.06 -3.69
CA ASP A 115 -10.59 -9.41 -4.08
C ASP A 115 -10.63 -9.43 -5.60
N ALA A 116 -9.64 -10.06 -6.22
CA ALA A 116 -9.47 -10.10 -7.66
C ALA A 116 -9.18 -11.53 -8.14
N THR A 117 -9.08 -11.70 -9.45
CA THR A 117 -8.74 -12.98 -10.07
C THR A 117 -7.58 -12.77 -11.04
N CYS A 118 -6.58 -13.64 -10.96
CA CYS A 118 -5.48 -13.68 -11.92
C CYS A 118 -5.95 -14.21 -13.28
N LYS A 119 -5.19 -13.97 -14.35
CA LYS A 119 -5.49 -14.45 -15.72
C LYS A 119 -5.63 -15.97 -15.81
N ASN A 120 -4.89 -16.71 -14.98
CA ASN A 120 -4.97 -18.16 -14.88
C ASN A 120 -6.14 -18.69 -14.00
N GLY A 121 -7.01 -17.82 -13.48
CA GLY A 121 -8.12 -18.19 -12.61
C GLY A 121 -7.78 -18.31 -11.12
N MET A 122 -6.53 -18.06 -10.71
CA MET A 122 -6.15 -18.00 -9.29
C MET A 122 -6.87 -16.83 -8.59
N GLU A 123 -7.45 -17.11 -7.42
CA GLU A 123 -7.99 -16.06 -6.55
C GLU A 123 -6.86 -15.21 -5.94
N TYR A 124 -7.01 -13.90 -6.02
CA TYR A 124 -6.11 -12.90 -5.47
C TYR A 124 -6.85 -12.06 -4.42
N ALA A 125 -6.95 -12.60 -3.21
CA ALA A 125 -7.56 -11.93 -2.06
C ALA A 125 -6.48 -11.23 -1.22
N GLN A 126 -6.13 -10.00 -1.60
CA GLN A 126 -5.07 -9.22 -0.96
C GLN A 126 -5.61 -8.25 0.09
N ARG A 127 -4.83 -8.01 1.14
CA ARG A 127 -5.13 -7.05 2.20
C ARG A 127 -3.96 -6.09 2.37
N TYR A 128 -4.27 -4.82 2.51
CA TYR A 128 -3.27 -3.77 2.60
C TYR A 128 -3.47 -2.94 3.87
N ALA A 129 -2.37 -2.43 4.40
CA ALA A 129 -2.37 -1.31 5.32
C ALA A 129 -1.51 -0.19 4.72
N TRP A 130 -2.11 0.95 4.41
CA TRP A 130 -1.39 2.13 3.94
C TRP A 130 -1.31 3.15 5.05
N VAL A 131 -0.09 3.46 5.48
CA VAL A 131 0.19 4.46 6.50
C VAL A 131 0.57 5.75 5.80
N LEU A 132 -0.29 6.76 5.92
CA LEU A 132 -0.18 8.03 5.21
C LEU A 132 0.09 9.16 6.19
N ARG A 133 1.02 10.06 5.84
CA ARG A 133 1.21 11.33 6.54
C ARG A 133 0.71 12.47 5.66
N PHE A 134 -0.14 13.31 6.23
CA PHE A 134 -0.66 14.53 5.63
C PHE A 134 0.12 15.74 6.12
N ASP A 135 0.24 16.75 5.26
CA ASP A 135 0.51 18.13 5.66
C ASP A 135 -0.80 18.86 6.04
N GLU A 136 -0.69 20.13 6.44
CA GLU A 136 -1.82 20.96 6.89
C GLU A 136 -2.77 21.36 5.74
N GLU A 137 -2.41 21.11 4.49
CA GLU A 137 -3.29 21.28 3.32
C GLU A 137 -4.07 19.99 3.01
N GLY A 138 -3.80 18.91 3.76
CA GLY A 138 -4.39 17.60 3.55
C GLY A 138 -3.79 16.87 2.35
N ILE A 139 -2.53 17.14 2.01
CA ILE A 139 -1.76 16.44 0.99
C ILE A 139 -0.88 15.37 1.63
N VAL A 140 -0.91 14.16 1.08
CA VAL A 140 -0.05 13.04 1.45
C VAL A 140 1.39 13.36 1.03
N VAL A 141 2.23 13.58 2.03
CA VAL A 141 3.68 13.86 1.86
C VAL A 141 4.55 12.65 2.15
N GLN A 142 4.00 11.63 2.84
CA GLN A 142 4.68 10.37 3.09
C GLN A 142 3.68 9.22 3.07
N ALA A 143 4.06 8.09 2.47
CA ALA A 143 3.23 6.90 2.38
C ALA A 143 4.06 5.65 2.68
N ARG A 144 3.47 4.68 3.38
CA ARG A 144 4.04 3.33 3.57
C ARG A 144 2.98 2.30 3.25
N ALA A 145 3.25 1.39 2.34
CA ALA A 145 2.33 0.32 1.98
C ALA A 145 2.82 -1.02 2.55
N TYR A 146 1.93 -1.72 3.27
CA TYR A 146 2.12 -3.10 3.72
C TYR A 146 1.10 -4.00 3.03
N LEU A 147 1.54 -5.19 2.62
CA LEU A 147 0.73 -6.19 1.91
C LEU A 147 1.32 -7.61 2.07
N ASP A 148 0.55 -8.65 1.75
CA ASP A 148 1.05 -10.03 1.71
C ASP A 148 1.90 -10.26 0.45
N SER A 149 3.22 -10.18 0.61
CA SER A 149 4.16 -10.40 -0.49
C SER A 149 4.19 -11.84 -0.99
N ALA A 150 3.86 -12.83 -0.14
CA ALA A 150 3.86 -14.23 -0.50
C ALA A 150 2.75 -14.48 -1.53
N LEU A 151 1.60 -13.85 -1.33
CA LEU A 151 0.50 -13.87 -2.28
C LEU A 151 0.87 -13.20 -3.60
N VAL A 152 1.58 -12.05 -3.57
CA VAL A 152 2.09 -11.40 -4.80
C VAL A 152 3.04 -12.33 -5.56
N GLN A 153 4.03 -12.90 -4.86
CA GLN A 153 5.01 -13.80 -5.47
C GLN A 153 4.31 -15.02 -6.10
N LYS A 154 3.40 -15.66 -5.35
CA LYS A 154 2.62 -16.80 -5.85
C LYS A 154 1.81 -16.44 -7.10
N ALA A 155 1.17 -15.27 -7.10
CA ALA A 155 0.37 -14.79 -8.23
C ALA A 155 1.26 -14.55 -9.47
N VAL A 156 2.44 -13.96 -9.29
CA VAL A 156 3.42 -13.75 -10.36
C VAL A 156 3.94 -15.08 -10.90
N ASP A 157 4.47 -15.95 -10.03
CA ASP A 157 5.07 -17.23 -10.44
C ASP A 157 4.07 -18.15 -11.14
N SER A 158 2.79 -18.10 -10.76
CA SER A 158 1.75 -18.96 -11.34
C SER A 158 1.17 -18.39 -12.65
N ASN A 159 1.52 -17.16 -13.04
CA ASN A 159 1.04 -16.48 -14.26
C ASN A 159 2.21 -16.03 -15.17
N ALA A 160 3.43 -16.47 -14.88
CA ALA A 160 4.63 -16.25 -15.68
C ALA A 160 4.66 -17.12 -16.96
#